data_AF-A0A948Z2U2-F1
#
_entry.id   AF-A0A948Z2U2-F1
#
_cell.length_a   1.000
_cell.length_b   1.000
_cell.length_c   1.000
_cell.angle_alpha   90.00
_cell.angle_beta   90.00
_cell.angle_gamma   90.00
#
_symmetry.space_group_name_H-M   'P 1'
#
loop_
_entity.id
_entity.type
_entity.pdbx_description
1 polymer ?
#
loop_
_entity_poly.entity_id
_entity_poly.type
_entity_poly.pdbx_seq_one_letter_code
_entity_poly.pdbx_strand_id
1 'polypeptide(L)'
;MRNIKFPLVGIVFVFFLLAPASTLYSENLPSLQQKLKALKDGREQKLKELKEERKIRKMTKGAKRISAFEAYQLYKTGKALLISVDYPGNYKDRHIVGSINISHDKIVFQKLRLKIKKSTPILLYCR
;
A
#
# COMPACT_ATOMS: atom_id res chain seq x y z
N MET A 1 -57.14 51.44 46.10
CA MET A 1 -55.73 51.04 46.35
C MET A 1 -55.68 49.59 46.76
N ARG A 2 -55.03 48.72 45.97
CA ARG A 2 -54.25 47.54 46.40
C ARG A 2 -53.60 46.95 45.14
N ASN A 3 -52.31 47.24 44.99
CA ASN A 3 -51.42 46.67 43.99
C ASN A 3 -51.08 45.23 44.39
N ILE A 4 -51.28 44.27 43.48
CA ILE A 4 -50.71 42.92 43.61
C ILE A 4 -49.66 42.79 42.49
N LYS A 5 -48.38 42.83 42.90
CA LYS A 5 -47.22 42.58 42.04
C LYS A 5 -47.02 41.07 41.93
N PHE A 6 -47.08 40.53 40.71
CA PHE A 6 -46.67 39.16 40.41
C PHE A 6 -45.14 39.04 40.43
N PRO A 7 -44.54 38.00 41.05
CA PRO A 7 -43.10 37.83 41.06
C PRO A 7 -42.62 37.21 39.74
N LEU A 8 -41.99 38.04 38.90
CA LEU A 8 -41.32 37.70 37.64
C LEU A 8 -39.99 36.92 37.82
N VAL A 9 -39.75 36.33 38.99
CA VAL A 9 -38.44 35.80 39.39
C VAL A 9 -38.27 34.30 39.07
N GLY A 10 -39.36 33.59 38.73
CA GLY A 10 -39.33 32.13 38.54
C GLY A 10 -38.91 31.62 37.15
N ILE A 11 -38.96 32.45 36.11
CA ILE A 11 -38.84 31.96 34.72
C ILE A 11 -37.41 32.06 34.17
N VAL A 12 -36.57 32.93 34.73
CA VAL A 12 -35.20 33.15 34.21
C VAL A 12 -34.22 32.05 34.64
N PHE A 13 -34.50 31.32 35.72
CA PHE A 13 -33.55 30.38 36.31
C PHE A 13 -33.49 29.01 35.60
N VAL A 14 -34.51 28.64 34.81
CA VAL A 14 -34.54 27.34 34.14
C VAL A 14 -33.76 27.34 32.81
N PHE A 15 -33.61 28.50 32.16
CA PHE A 15 -32.84 28.60 30.91
C PHE A 15 -31.32 28.58 31.12
N PHE A 16 -30.82 28.89 32.33
CA PHE A 16 -29.38 28.99 32.58
C PHE A 16 -28.71 27.64 32.93
N LEU A 17 -29.48 26.61 33.27
CA LEU A 17 -28.95 25.28 33.62
C LEU A 17 -28.97 24.26 32.47
N LEU A 18 -29.64 24.57 31.36
CA LEU A 18 -29.66 23.72 30.14
C LEU A 18 -28.58 24.10 29.11
N ALA A 19 -27.93 25.26 29.28
CA ALA A 19 -26.90 25.74 28.36
C ALA A 19 -25.54 24.98 28.37
N PRO A 20 -25.05 24.37 29.48
CA PRO A 20 -23.71 23.78 29.48
C PRO A 20 -23.67 22.32 28.97
N ALA A 21 -24.82 21.66 28.82
CA ALA A 21 -24.85 20.26 28.38
C ALA A 21 -24.74 20.10 26.85
N SER A 22 -25.20 21.08 26.08
CA SER A 22 -25.13 21.06 24.61
C SER A 22 -23.77 21.49 24.06
N THR A 23 -22.98 22.26 24.82
CA THR A 23 -21.61 22.66 24.43
C THR A 23 -20.58 21.54 24.64
N LEU A 24 -20.74 20.69 25.67
CA LEU A 24 -19.84 19.56 25.93
C LEU A 24 -19.91 18.43 24.86
N TYR A 25 -21.05 18.28 24.18
CA TYR A 25 -21.20 17.34 23.05
C TYR A 25 -20.68 17.92 21.72
N SER A 26 -20.65 19.24 21.57
CA SER A 26 -20.23 19.95 20.35
C SER A 26 -18.72 19.81 20.09
N GLU A 27 -17.89 19.86 21.14
CA GLU A 27 -16.43 19.88 20.97
C GLU A 27 -15.83 18.50 20.63
N ASN A 28 -16.51 17.39 20.97
CA ASN A 28 -16.00 16.04 20.75
C ASN A 28 -16.48 15.38 19.44
N LEU A 29 -17.61 15.83 18.87
CA LEU A 29 -18.17 15.29 17.62
C LEU A 29 -17.23 15.44 16.40
N PRO A 30 -16.55 16.58 16.17
CA PRO A 30 -15.64 16.77 15.05
C PRO A 30 -14.43 15.82 15.12
N SER A 31 -13.93 15.56 16.34
CA SER A 31 -12.78 14.68 16.57
C SER A 31 -13.11 13.20 16.29
N LEU A 32 -14.33 12.77 16.63
CA LEU A 32 -14.85 11.45 16.31
C LEU A 32 -15.09 11.27 14.81
N GLN A 33 -15.61 12.28 14.12
CA GLN A 33 -15.77 12.24 12.66
C GLN A 33 -14.42 12.19 11.94
N GLN A 34 -13.42 12.94 12.39
CA GLN A 34 -12.06 12.87 11.86
C GLN A 34 -11.41 11.49 12.09
N LYS A 35 -11.55 10.90 13.29
CA LYS A 35 -11.08 9.53 13.57
C LYS A 35 -11.77 8.49 12.69
N LEU A 36 -13.09 8.60 12.49
CA LEU A 36 -13.85 7.72 11.60
C LEU A 36 -13.41 7.84 10.14
N LYS A 37 -13.12 9.05 9.67
CA LYS A 37 -12.60 9.30 8.31
C LYS A 37 -11.21 8.70 8.13
N ALA A 38 -10.28 8.95 9.06
CA ALA A 38 -8.94 8.37 9.04
C ALA A 38 -8.95 6.83 9.06
N LEU A 39 -9.86 6.21 9.84
CA LEU A 39 -10.05 4.75 9.86
C LEU A 39 -10.61 4.21 8.54
N LYS A 40 -11.52 4.94 7.89
CA LYS A 40 -12.05 4.57 6.56
C LYS A 40 -10.98 4.68 5.49
N ASP A 41 -10.25 5.80 5.46
CA ASP A 41 -9.18 6.06 4.50
C ASP A 41 -8.04 5.03 4.65
N GLY A 42 -7.66 4.69 5.89
CA GLY A 42 -6.69 3.63 6.17
C GLY A 42 -7.17 2.24 5.77
N ARG A 43 -8.46 1.93 5.94
CA ARG A 43 -9.05 0.68 5.44
C ARG A 43 -9.03 0.61 3.91
N GLU A 44 -9.33 1.70 3.22
CA GLU A 44 -9.30 1.76 1.76
C GLU A 44 -7.89 1.62 1.20
N GLN A 45 -6.89 2.28 1.80
CA GLN A 45 -5.49 2.09 1.45
C GLN A 45 -5.04 0.64 1.62
N LYS A 46 -5.34 0.03 2.78
CA LYS A 46 -5.01 -1.37 3.05
C LYS A 46 -5.71 -2.33 2.06
N LEU A 47 -6.94 -2.00 1.65
CA LEU A 47 -7.66 -2.78 0.63
C LEU A 47 -7.04 -2.64 -0.76
N LYS A 48 -6.52 -1.46 -1.12
CA LYS A 48 -5.79 -1.23 -2.38
C LYS A 48 -4.47 -2.00 -2.39
N GLU A 49 -3.69 -1.92 -1.32
CA GLU A 49 -2.45 -2.70 -1.17
C GLU A 49 -2.71 -4.21 -1.28
N LEU A 50 -3.72 -4.73 -0.55
CA LEU A 50 -4.10 -6.15 -0.63
C LEU A 50 -4.55 -6.57 -2.04
N LYS A 51 -5.22 -5.67 -2.79
CA LYS A 51 -5.60 -5.94 -4.19
C LYS A 51 -4.37 -5.98 -5.10
N GLU A 52 -3.40 -5.08 -4.92
CA GLU A 52 -2.14 -5.11 -5.66
C GLU A 52 -1.31 -6.34 -5.33
N GLU A 53 -1.16 -6.70 -4.05
CA GLU A 53 -0.47 -7.93 -3.63
C GLU A 53 -1.11 -9.18 -4.23
N ARG A 54 -2.45 -9.26 -4.27
CA ARG A 54 -3.16 -10.38 -4.90
C ARG A 54 -2.94 -10.42 -6.41
N LYS A 55 -2.87 -9.26 -7.08
CA LYS A 55 -2.56 -9.16 -8.51
C LYS A 55 -1.14 -9.62 -8.79
N ILE A 56 -0.17 -9.21 -7.97
CA ILE A 56 1.23 -9.65 -8.04
C ILE A 56 1.33 -11.17 -7.80
N ARG A 57 0.68 -11.71 -6.76
CA ARG A 57 0.63 -13.16 -6.49
C ARG A 57 0.02 -13.97 -7.63
N LYS A 58 -1.03 -13.46 -8.28
CA LYS A 58 -1.61 -14.10 -9.47
C LYS A 58 -0.63 -14.08 -10.65
N MET A 59 0.15 -13.02 -10.82
CA MET A 59 1.17 -12.92 -11.86
C MET A 59 2.40 -13.81 -11.57
N THR A 60 2.82 -13.95 -10.31
CA THR A 60 3.97 -14.79 -9.92
C THR A 60 3.66 -16.28 -9.81
N LYS A 61 2.38 -16.66 -9.69
CA LYS A 61 1.93 -18.08 -9.75
C LYS A 61 2.31 -18.81 -11.05
N GLY A 62 2.74 -18.10 -12.10
CA GLY A 62 3.14 -18.69 -13.38
C GLY A 62 4.64 -18.98 -13.54
N ALA A 63 5.51 -18.54 -12.61
CA ALA A 63 6.95 -18.75 -12.76
C ALA A 63 7.37 -20.14 -12.25
N LYS A 64 7.82 -21.01 -13.17
CA LYS A 64 8.41 -22.30 -12.81
C LYS A 64 9.73 -22.07 -12.06
N ARG A 65 9.84 -22.62 -10.85
CA ARG A 65 11.12 -22.71 -10.14
C ARG A 65 11.94 -23.85 -10.71
N ILE A 66 13.22 -23.62 -10.91
CA ILE A 66 14.18 -24.62 -11.38
C ILE A 66 15.44 -24.56 -10.50
N SER A 67 16.19 -25.64 -10.47
CA SER A 67 17.47 -25.69 -9.76
C SER A 67 18.55 -24.84 -10.45
N ALA A 68 19.60 -24.48 -9.70
CA ALA A 68 20.75 -23.76 -10.26
C ALA A 68 21.43 -24.55 -11.38
N PHE A 69 21.47 -25.88 -11.28
CA PHE A 69 22.05 -26.75 -12.30
C PHE A 69 21.24 -26.74 -13.61
N GLU A 70 19.91 -26.86 -13.52
CA GLU A 70 19.02 -26.76 -14.69
C GLU A 70 19.11 -25.37 -15.33
N ALA A 71 19.15 -24.31 -14.52
CA ALA A 71 19.32 -22.94 -15.01
C ALA A 71 20.64 -22.77 -15.77
N TYR A 72 21.73 -23.32 -15.24
CA TYR A 72 23.04 -23.32 -15.90
C TYR A 72 23.01 -24.06 -17.24
N GLN A 73 22.38 -25.23 -17.31
CA GLN A 73 22.23 -25.97 -18.57
C GLN A 73 21.47 -25.16 -19.63
N LEU A 74 20.36 -24.51 -19.24
CA LEU A 74 19.57 -23.66 -20.14
C LEU A 74 20.36 -22.44 -20.63
N TYR A 75 21.10 -21.79 -19.74
CA TYR A 75 21.95 -20.66 -20.09
C TYR A 75 23.10 -21.06 -21.02
N LYS A 76 23.81 -22.16 -20.70
CA LYS A 76 24.97 -22.65 -21.48
C LYS A 76 24.61 -22.99 -22.92
N THR A 77 23.39 -23.44 -23.18
CA THR A 77 22.91 -23.74 -24.54
C THR A 77 22.56 -22.49 -25.37
N GLY A 78 22.71 -21.28 -24.81
CA GLY A 78 22.37 -20.02 -25.47
C GLY A 78 20.87 -19.80 -25.66
N LYS A 79 20.04 -20.64 -25.03
CA LYS A 79 18.59 -20.64 -25.23
C LYS A 79 17.86 -19.72 -24.25
N ALA A 80 18.51 -19.25 -23.20
CA ALA A 80 17.87 -18.47 -22.14
C ALA A 80 18.62 -17.17 -21.83
N LEU A 81 17.86 -16.14 -21.48
CA LEU A 81 18.39 -14.88 -20.97
C LEU A 81 18.48 -14.93 -19.46
N LEU A 82 19.64 -14.58 -18.90
CA LEU A 82 19.88 -14.57 -17.47
C LEU A 82 19.79 -13.14 -16.92
N ILE A 83 18.92 -12.91 -15.94
CA ILE A 83 18.66 -11.59 -15.37
C ILE A 83 18.79 -11.65 -13.85
N SER A 84 19.68 -10.84 -13.30
CA SER A 84 19.75 -10.57 -11.86
C SER A 84 18.71 -9.52 -11.49
N VAL A 85 17.93 -9.80 -10.45
CA VAL A 85 16.97 -8.85 -9.87
C VAL A 85 17.49 -8.12 -8.63
N ASP A 86 18.77 -8.30 -8.32
CA ASP A 86 19.44 -7.64 -7.21
C ASP A 86 19.57 -6.12 -7.44
N TYR A 87 19.76 -5.39 -6.33
CA TYR A 87 20.15 -4.00 -6.42
C TYR A 87 21.48 -3.83 -7.17
N PRO A 88 21.67 -2.72 -7.90
CA PRO A 88 22.88 -2.50 -8.71
C PRO A 88 24.19 -2.57 -7.91
N GLY A 89 24.18 -2.20 -6.63
CA GLY A 89 25.34 -2.33 -5.75
C GLY A 89 25.77 -3.78 -5.54
N ASN A 90 24.80 -4.66 -5.24
CA ASN A 90 25.05 -6.09 -5.09
C ASN A 90 25.50 -6.72 -6.42
N TYR A 91 24.88 -6.33 -7.52
CA TYR A 91 25.28 -6.84 -8.84
C TYR A 91 26.73 -6.51 -9.20
N LYS A 92 27.19 -5.30 -8.87
CA LYS A 92 28.59 -4.87 -9.10
C LYS A 92 29.59 -5.68 -8.29
N ASP A 93 29.25 -6.03 -7.05
CA ASP A 93 30.08 -6.84 -6.18
C ASP A 93 30.27 -8.26 -6.74
N ARG A 94 29.17 -8.97 -6.97
CA ARG A 94 29.18 -10.35 -7.49
C ARG A 94 27.93 -10.62 -8.31
N HIS A 95 28.12 -11.14 -9.52
CA HIS A 95 27.06 -11.55 -10.43
C HIS A 95 27.50 -12.74 -11.29
N ILE A 96 26.53 -13.42 -11.91
CA ILE A 96 26.80 -14.49 -12.88
C ILE A 96 27.23 -13.86 -14.21
N VAL A 97 28.38 -14.31 -14.74
CA VAL A 97 28.94 -13.79 -16.00
C VAL A 97 27.94 -13.90 -17.15
N GLY A 98 27.72 -12.78 -17.84
CA GLY A 98 26.78 -12.65 -18.96
C GLY A 98 25.31 -12.50 -18.56
N SER A 99 25.01 -12.36 -17.26
CA SER A 99 23.70 -11.87 -16.83
C SER A 99 23.55 -10.36 -17.07
N ILE A 100 22.31 -9.90 -17.01
CA ILE A 100 21.94 -8.47 -17.06
C ILE A 100 21.33 -8.10 -15.71
N ASN A 101 21.65 -6.92 -15.18
CA ASN A 101 20.99 -6.43 -13.97
C ASN A 101 19.72 -5.65 -14.30
N ILE A 102 18.61 -6.09 -13.72
CA ILE A 102 17.35 -5.35 -13.68
C ILE A 102 16.81 -5.45 -12.27
N SER A 103 17.09 -4.45 -11.43
CA SER A 103 16.56 -4.40 -10.05
C SER A 103 15.08 -4.73 -10.03
N HIS A 104 14.65 -5.50 -9.02
CA HIS A 104 13.26 -5.93 -8.87
C HIS A 104 12.25 -4.77 -8.98
N ASP A 105 12.58 -3.57 -8.47
CA ASP A 105 11.75 -2.35 -8.58
C ASP A 105 11.49 -1.91 -10.03
N LYS A 106 12.44 -2.21 -10.92
CA LYS A 106 12.47 -1.75 -12.30
C LYS A 106 12.04 -2.82 -13.29
N ILE A 107 11.80 -4.06 -12.85
CA ILE A 107 11.57 -5.20 -13.75
C ILE A 107 10.30 -5.04 -14.59
N VAL A 108 9.25 -4.45 -14.00
CA VAL A 108 7.98 -4.17 -14.68
C VAL A 108 8.17 -3.13 -15.79
N PHE A 109 8.96 -2.08 -15.52
CA PHE A 109 9.20 -0.99 -16.45
C PHE A 109 10.22 -1.36 -17.54
N GLN A 110 11.24 -2.15 -17.22
CA GLN A 110 12.28 -2.52 -18.17
C GLN A 110 11.91 -3.68 -19.09
N LYS A 111 10.89 -4.50 -18.73
CA LYS A 111 10.32 -5.50 -19.64
C LYS A 111 9.88 -4.89 -20.99
N LEU A 112 9.47 -3.62 -20.99
CA LEU A 112 9.06 -2.89 -22.19
C LEU A 112 10.25 -2.41 -23.04
N ARG A 113 11.44 -2.27 -22.46
CA ARG A 113 12.64 -1.74 -23.14
C ARG A 113 13.53 -2.84 -23.71
N LEU A 114 13.56 -4.01 -23.07
CA LEU A 114 14.29 -5.14 -23.59
C LEU A 114 13.48 -5.78 -24.73
N LYS A 115 14.01 -5.71 -25.96
CA LYS A 115 13.47 -6.41 -27.13
C LYS A 115 13.69 -7.92 -27.03
N ILE A 116 13.12 -8.55 -25.99
CA ILE A 116 13.22 -9.99 -25.76
C ILE A 116 12.16 -10.67 -26.62
N LYS A 117 12.55 -11.65 -27.42
CA LYS A 117 11.60 -12.49 -28.16
C LYS A 117 10.72 -13.23 -27.16
N LYS A 118 9.39 -13.25 -27.38
CA LYS A 118 8.44 -13.93 -26.49
C LYS A 118 8.76 -15.42 -26.26
N SER A 119 9.46 -16.05 -27.20
CA SER A 119 9.86 -17.46 -27.14
C SER A 119 11.15 -17.71 -26.36
N THR A 120 11.92 -16.68 -25.99
CA THR A 120 13.17 -16.85 -25.24
C THR A 120 12.88 -17.00 -23.75
N PRO A 121 13.20 -18.15 -23.13
CA PRO A 121 13.17 -18.31 -21.68
C PRO A 121 13.94 -17.20 -20.95
N ILE A 122 13.31 -16.65 -19.90
CA ILE A 122 13.95 -15.68 -19.01
C ILE A 122 14.19 -16.37 -17.67
N LEU A 123 15.44 -16.38 -17.23
CA LEU A 123 15.86 -16.88 -15.94
C LEU A 123 16.10 -15.68 -15.02
N LEU A 124 15.27 -15.57 -13.98
CA LEU A 124 15.44 -14.56 -12.95
C LEU A 124 16.18 -15.17 -11.76
N TYR A 125 17.17 -14.46 -11.25
CA TYR A 125 17.86 -14.85 -10.02
C TYR A 125 18.12 -13.64 -9.12
N CYS A 126 18.22 -13.90 -7.83
CA CYS A 126 18.73 -12.99 -6.81
C CYS A 126 19.63 -13.80 -5.87
N ARG A 127 20.31 -13.12 -4.96
CA ARG A 127 20.98 -13.78 -3.83
C ARG A 127 19.98 -14.34 -2.82
#